data_AF-A0A2V7XDT3-F1
#
_entry.id   AF-A0A2V7XDT3-F1
#
_cell.length_a   1.000
_cell.length_b   1.000
_cell.length_c   1.000
_cell.angle_alpha   90.00
_cell.angle_beta   90.00
_cell.angle_gamma   90.00
#
_symmetry.space_group_name_H-M   'P 1'
#
loop_
_entity.id
_entity.type
_entity.pdbx_description
1 polymer ?
#
loop_
_entity_poly.entity_id
_entity_poly.type
_entity_poly.pdbx_seq_one_letter_code
_entity_poly.pdbx_strand_id
1 'polypeptide(L)' 'MLRGTAREAAAEFLGTAVLLAFGSAVVAQVVLSGQTHGGYLSINIAWG' A
#
# COMPACT_ATOMS: atom_id res chain seq x y z
N MET A 1 -6.88 -9.36 30.32
CA MET A 1 -6.09 -8.65 29.29
C MET A 1 -6.79 -8.86 27.95
N LEU A 2 -6.88 -7.82 27.10
CA LEU A 2 -7.43 -7.79 25.72
C LEU A 2 -8.96 -7.60 25.52
N ARG A 3 -9.59 -6.64 26.22
CA ARG A 3 -10.83 -6.03 25.67
C ARG A 3 -10.41 -4.85 24.79
N GLY A 4 -10.58 -4.95 23.47
CA GLY A 4 -10.27 -3.89 22.49
C GLY A 4 -9.26 -4.30 21.41
N THR A 5 -8.45 -5.32 21.66
CA THR A 5 -7.31 -5.65 20.80
C THR A 5 -7.68 -6.29 19.46
N ALA A 6 -8.83 -6.96 19.37
CA ALA A 6 -9.31 -7.46 18.09
C ALA A 6 -9.62 -6.31 17.11
N ARG A 7 -10.17 -5.18 17.61
CA ARG A 7 -10.42 -3.99 16.80
C ARG A 7 -9.11 -3.33 16.36
N GLU A 8 -8.16 -3.18 17.28
CA GLU A 8 -6.84 -2.61 16.99
C GLU A 8 -6.06 -3.48 15.99
N ALA A 9 -6.01 -4.80 16.21
CA ALA A 9 -5.37 -5.74 15.29
C ALA A 9 -6.02 -5.74 13.91
N ALA A 10 -7.35 -5.68 13.83
CA ALA A 10 -8.06 -5.56 12.55
C ALA A 10 -7.77 -4.22 11.86
N ALA A 11 -7.70 -3.12 12.62
CA ALA A 11 -7.35 -1.81 12.08
C ALA A 11 -5.92 -1.77 11.52
N GLU A 12 -4.95 -2.30 12.26
CA GLU A 12 -3.55 -2.41 11.82
C GLU A 12 -3.42 -3.31 10.57
N PHE A 13 -4.09 -4.46 10.58
CA PHE A 13 -4.09 -5.37 9.44
C PHE A 13 -4.68 -4.70 8.19
N LEU A 14 -5.85 -4.07 8.31
CA LEU A 14 -6.51 -3.42 7.18
C LEU A 14 -5.73 -2.20 6.69
N GLY A 15 -5.21 -1.36 7.60
CA GLY A 15 -4.38 -0.22 7.23
C GLY A 15 -3.12 -0.64 6.48
N THR A 16 -2.43 -1.66 6.98
CA THR A 16 -1.23 -2.22 6.32
C THR A 16 -1.57 -2.88 4.99
N ALA A 17 -2.68 -3.63 4.93
CA ALA A 17 -3.12 -4.26 3.69
C ALA A 17 -3.43 -3.23 2.60
N VAL A 18 -4.07 -2.11 2.95
CA VAL A 18 -4.33 -0.99 2.05
C VAL A 18 -3.03 -0.34 1.58
N LEU A 19 -2.10 -0.04 2.49
CA LEU A 19 -0.79 0.52 2.17
C LEU A 19 -0.03 -0.38 1.17
N LEU A 20 0.01 -1.68 1.44
CA LEU A 20 0.67 -2.65 0.56
C LEU A 20 -0.04 -2.78 -0.78
N ALA A 21 -1.37 -2.80 -0.81
CA ALA A 21 -2.13 -2.92 -2.06
C ALA A 21 -1.81 -1.75 -3.00
N PHE A 22 -1.91 -0.51 -2.54
CA PHE A 22 -1.61 0.67 -3.36
C PHE A 22 -0.13 0.79 -3.69
N GLY A 23 0.74 0.61 -2.70
CA GLY A 23 2.18 0.73 -2.86
C GLY A 23 2.77 -0.32 -3.82
N SER A 24 2.38 -1.59 -3.68
CA SER A 24 2.84 -2.64 -4.60
C SER A 24 2.20 -2.53 -5.98
N ALA A 25 0.93 -2.14 -6.08
CA ALA A 25 0.25 -1.94 -7.36
C ALA A 25 0.90 -0.83 -8.19
N VAL A 26 1.29 0.31 -7.61
CA VAL A 26 1.97 1.37 -8.38
C VAL A 26 3.34 0.92 -8.88
N VAL A 27 4.08 0.13 -8.09
CA VAL A 27 5.37 -0.42 -8.52
C VAL A 27 5.17 -1.37 -9.70
N ALA A 28 4.20 -2.26 -9.61
CA ALA A 28 3.84 -3.15 -10.72
C ALA A 28 3.39 -2.36 -11.95
N GLN A 29 2.52 -1.35 -11.78
CA GLN A 29 2.06 -0.48 -12.85
C GLN A 29 3.22 0.20 -13.58
N VAL A 30 4.19 0.73 -12.83
CA VAL A 30 5.33 1.48 -13.38
C VAL A 30 6.36 0.53 -14.02
N VAL A 31 6.72 -0.57 -13.35
CA VAL A 31 7.75 -1.51 -13.83
C VAL A 31 7.25 -2.36 -14.99
N LEU A 32 6.06 -2.97 -14.87
CA LEU A 32 5.54 -3.88 -15.89
C LEU A 32 5.09 -3.15 -17.17
N SER A 33 4.79 -1.85 -17.07
CA SER A 33 4.50 -1.02 -18.25
C SER A 33 5.75 -0.49 -18.96
N GLY A 34 6.96 -0.75 -18.45
CA GLY A 34 8.18 -0.14 -18.97
C GLY A 34 8.22 1.38 -18.80
N GLN A 35 7.72 1.90 -17.67
CA GLN A 35 7.65 3.34 -17.33
C GLN A 35 6.69 4.15 -18.21
N THR A 36 5.73 3.51 -18.89
CA THR A 36 4.73 4.22 -19.70
C THR A 36 3.47 4.60 -18.91
N HIS A 37 3.22 3.95 -17.77
CA HIS A 37 2.08 4.23 -16.88
C HIS A 37 2.53 4.79 -15.52
N GLY A 38 3.50 5.70 -15.52
CA GLY A 38 4.01 6.38 -14.32
C GLY A 38 5.53 6.29 -14.21
N GLY A 39 6.05 6.77 -13.08
CA GLY A 39 7.49 6.80 -12.82
C GLY A 39 7.82 7.02 -11.35
N TYR A 40 9.00 7.56 -11.09
CA TYR A 40 9.51 7.78 -9.72
C TYR A 40 8.52 8.55 -8.82
N LEU A 41 7.98 9.68 -9.29
CA LEU A 41 7.10 10.51 -8.46
C LEU A 41 5.81 9.78 -8.07
N SER A 42 5.18 9.04 -8.99
CA SER A 42 3.96 8.28 -8.69
C SER A 42 4.21 7.16 -7.70
N ILE A 43 5.40 6.53 -7.72
CA ILE A 43 5.77 5.52 -6.72
C ILE A 43 5.83 6.15 -5.34
N ASN A 44 6.51 7.28 -5.19
CA ASN A 44 6.63 7.95 -3.88
C ASN A 44 5.24 8.33 -3.34
N ILE A 45 4.42 9.05 -4.12
CA ILE A 45 3.09 9.50 -3.70
C ILE A 45 2.16 8.36 -3.26
N ALA A 46 2.21 7.19 -3.92
CA ALA A 46 1.35 6.07 -3.54
C ALA A 46 1.81 5.37 -2.25
N TRP A 47 3.08 5.52 -1.87
CA TRP A 47 3.64 5.00 -0.61
C TRP A 47 3.61 6.03 0.53
N GLY A 48 3.54 7.33 0.24
CA GLY A 48 3.51 8.45 1.19
C GLY A 48 4.01 9.76 0.61
#